data_AF-Q49YY4-F1
#
_entry.id   AF-Q49YY4-F1
#
_cell.length_a   1.000
_cell.length_b   1.000
_cell.length_c   1.000
_cell.angle_alpha   90.00
_cell.angle_beta   90.00
_cell.angle_gamma   90.00
#
_symmetry.space_group_name_H-M   'P 1'
#
loop_
_entity.id
_entity.type
_entity.pdbx_description
1 polymer ?
#
loop_
_entity_poly.entity_id
_entity_poly.type
_entity_poly.pdbx_seq_one_letter_code
_entity_poly.pdbx_strand_id
1 'polypeptide(L)' 'MNEIFVFIIETNDGNVFREYVENVLEIDERLALERFEKAIRKHRYFYLKDSGRYINVSHIISIKVEIM' A
#
# COMPACT_ATOMS: atom_id res chain seq x y z
N MET A 1 15.78 12.23 -9.40
CA MET A 1 14.80 12.09 -8.30
C MET A 1 14.16 10.74 -8.50
N ASN A 2 14.13 9.90 -7.47
CA ASN A 2 13.44 8.61 -7.56
C ASN A 2 11.93 8.89 -7.55
N GLU A 3 11.18 8.20 -8.40
CA GLU A 3 9.72 8.22 -8.40
C GLU A 3 9.19 7.74 -7.04
N ILE A 4 8.05 8.27 -6.59
CA ILE A 4 7.42 7.83 -5.35
C ILE A 4 6.13 7.06 -5.69
N PHE A 5 6.06 5.81 -5.25
CA PHE A 5 4.80 5.07 -5.27
C PHE A 5 3.91 5.49 -4.11
N VAL A 6 2.66 5.79 -4.41
CA VAL A 6 1.62 6.08 -3.44
C VAL A 6 0.63 4.93 -3.43
N PHE A 7 0.71 4.06 -2.42
CA PHE A 7 -0.26 2.98 -2.25
C PHE A 7 -1.50 3.50 -1.54
N ILE A 8 -2.63 3.52 -2.25
CA ILE A 8 -3.93 3.96 -1.74
C ILE A 8 -4.72 2.73 -1.31
N ILE A 9 -5.06 2.65 -0.02
CA ILE A 9 -5.70 1.49 0.60
C ILE A 9 -7.07 1.90 1.10
N GLU A 10 -8.13 1.34 0.52
CA GLU A 10 -9.53 1.60 0.91
C GLU A 10 -10.03 0.45 1.80
N THR A 11 -10.63 0.77 2.95
CA THR A 11 -11.20 -0.22 3.88
C THR A 11 -12.73 -0.11 3.98
N ASN A 12 -13.37 -1.20 4.41
CA ASN A 12 -14.83 -1.34 4.47
C ASN A 12 -15.54 -0.48 5.52
N ASP A 13 -14.79 0.14 6.43
CA ASP A 13 -15.26 1.13 7.39
C ASP A 13 -15.24 2.56 6.83
N GLY A 14 -14.91 2.73 5.54
CA GLY A 14 -14.86 4.02 4.85
C GLY A 14 -13.53 4.76 5.02
N ASN A 15 -12.54 4.19 5.72
CA ASN A 15 -11.23 4.79 5.82
C ASN A 15 -10.40 4.60 4.54
N VAL A 16 -9.54 5.59 4.27
CA VAL A 16 -8.57 5.55 3.18
C VAL A 16 -7.20 5.88 3.73
N PHE A 17 -6.21 5.03 3.44
CA PHE A 17 -4.83 5.22 3.83
C PHE A 17 -3.93 5.40 2.61
N ARG A 18 -2.81 6.09 2.82
CA ARG A 18 -1.77 6.30 1.82
C ARG A 18 -0.45 5.89 2.42
N GLU A 19 0.32 5.07 1.70
CA GLU A 19 1.71 4.75 2.04
C GLU A 19 2.62 5.21 0.91
N TYR A 20 3.67 5.96 1.27
CA TYR A 20 4.64 6.51 0.33
C TYR A 20 5.90 5.66 0.33
N VAL A 21 6.28 5.14 -0.84
CA VAL A 21 7.45 4.26 -1.00
C VAL A 21 8.30 4.75 -2.17
N GLU A 22 9.58 5.04 -1.91
CA GLU A 22 10.53 5.41 -2.96
C GLU A 22 10.78 4.24 -3.93
N ASN A 23 10.72 4.51 -5.23
CA ASN A 23 11.05 3.56 -6.28
C ASN A 23 12.56 3.39 -6.46
N VAL A 24 13.25 2.92 -5.43
CA VAL A 24 14.71 2.69 -5.45
C VAL A 24 15.11 1.58 -6.45
N LEU A 25 14.18 0.68 -6.78
CA LEU A 25 14.41 -0.46 -7.64
C LEU A 25 14.06 -0.21 -9.11
N GLU A 26 13.61 1.00 -9.46
CA GLU A 26 13.21 1.39 -10.82
C GLU A 26 12.23 0.39 -11.45
N ILE A 27 11.25 -0.08 -10.67
CA ILE A 27 10.21 -1.01 -11.12
C ILE A 27 8.98 -0.24 -11.62
N ASP A 28 8.09 -0.91 -12.34
CA ASP A 28 6.80 -0.34 -12.75
C ASP A 28 5.73 -0.45 -11.64
N GLU A 29 4.67 0.36 -11.76
CA GLU A 29 3.51 0.40 -10.87
C GLU A 29 2.87 -0.96 -10.66
N ARG A 30 2.72 -1.75 -11.73
CA ARG A 30 2.03 -3.04 -11.68
C ARG A 30 2.81 -4.02 -10.81
N LEU A 31 4.12 -4.09 -10.98
CA LEU A 31 4.99 -4.94 -10.17
C LEU A 31 5.08 -4.45 -8.73
N ALA A 32 5.09 -3.13 -8.50
CA ALA A 32 5.04 -2.55 -7.17
C ALA A 32 3.75 -2.95 -6.43
N LEU A 33 2.59 -2.83 -7.10
CA LEU A 33 1.29 -3.25 -6.57
C LEU A 33 1.27 -4.74 -6.26
N GLU A 34 1.69 -5.61 -7.18
CA GLU A 34 1.71 -7.06 -6.96
C GLU A 34 2.56 -7.43 -5.73
N ARG A 35 3.74 -6.82 -5.58
CA ARG A 35 4.62 -7.06 -4.43
C ARG A 35 4.00 -6.57 -3.13
N PHE A 36 3.37 -5.40 -3.14
CA PHE A 36 2.71 -4.83 -1.96
C PHE A 36 1.52 -5.70 -1.53
N GLU A 37 0.64 -6.07 -2.47
CA GLU A 37 -0.49 -6.97 -2.21
C GLU A 37 -0.03 -8.33 -1.68
N LYS A 38 1.03 -8.89 -2.24
CA LYS A 38 1.61 -10.15 -1.78
C LYS A 38 2.21 -10.04 -0.38
N ALA A 39 2.78 -8.90 -0.01
CA ALA A 39 3.30 -8.67 1.33
C ALA A 39 2.18 -8.52 2.35
N ILE A 40 1.19 -7.66 2.10
CA ILE A 40 0.10 -7.36 3.05
C ILE A 40 -0.76 -8.59 3.33
N ARG A 41 -1.10 -9.38 2.29
CA ARG A 41 -1.97 -10.56 2.41
C ARG A 41 -1.37 -11.72 3.21
N LYS A 42 -0.07 -11.68 3.54
CA LYS A 42 0.56 -12.67 4.43
C LYS A 42 0.22 -12.45 5.90
N HIS A 43 -0.35 -11.31 6.25
CA HIS A 43 -0.60 -10.91 7.62
C HIS A 43 -2.10 -10.74 7.88
N ARG A 44 -2.51 -10.99 9.13
CA ARG A 44 -3.86 -10.65 9.59
C ARG A 44 -4.00 -9.14 9.83
N TYR A 45 -2.93 -8.53 10.34
CA TYR A 45 -2.83 -7.09 10.55
C TYR A 45 -1.57 -6.57 9.88
N PHE A 46 -1.65 -5.40 9.25
CA PHE A 46 -0.53 -4.77 8.57
C PHE A 46 -0.30 -3.37 9.13
N TYR A 47 0.97 -3.03 9.41
CA TYR A 47 1.34 -1.73 9.93
C TYR A 47 1.54 -0.74 8.78
N LEU A 48 0.80 0.37 8.81
CA LEU A 48 0.94 1.49 7.89
C LEU A 48 1.80 2.55 8.55
N LYS A 49 2.98 2.79 7.99
CA LYS A 49 4.00 3.65 8.58
C LYS A 49 3.55 5.11 8.63
N ASP A 50 2.93 5.59 7.56
CA ASP A 50 2.55 7.01 7.44
C ASP A 50 1.38 7.37 8.33
N SER A 51 0.52 6.39 8.64
CA SER A 51 -0.59 6.59 9.58
C SER A 51 -0.34 6.09 10.99
N GLY A 52 0.81 5.46 11.26
CA GLY A 52 1.22 5.01 12.59
C GLY A 52 0.30 3.95 13.23
N ARG A 53 -0.39 3.14 12.42
CA ARG A 53 -1.42 2.20 12.90
C ARG A 53 -1.39 0.85 12.20
N TYR A 54 -1.90 -0.15 12.90
CA TYR A 54 -2.23 -1.44 12.32
C TYR A 54 -3.64 -1.42 11.72
N ILE A 55 -3.78 -1.96 10.52
CA ILE A 55 -5.08 -2.20 9.88
C ILE A 55 -5.35 -3.69 9.77
N ASN A 56 -6.62 -4.08 9.89
CA ASN A 56 -7.03 -5.46 9.64
C ASN A 56 -7.07 -5.71 8.13
N VAL A 57 -6.28 -6.67 7.64
CA VAL A 57 -6.17 -6.98 6.21
C VAL A 57 -7.49 -7.47 5.64
N SER A 58 -8.35 -8.12 6.46
CA SER A 58 -9.67 -8.56 6.02
C SER A 58 -10.66 -7.42 5.79
N HIS A 59 -10.34 -6.19 6.21
CA HIS A 59 -11.18 -5.00 5.98
C HIS A 59 -10.81 -4.26 4.69
N ILE A 60 -9.69 -4.62 4.04
CA ILE A 60 -9.25 -3.96 2.82
C ILE A 60 -10.18 -4.36 1.67
N ILE A 61 -10.76 -3.36 1.01
CA ILE A 61 -11.60 -3.51 -0.18
C ILE A 61 -10.73 -3.42 -1.44
N SER A 62 -9.86 -2.42 -1.51
CA SER A 62 -9.04 -2.18 -2.69
C SER A 62 -7.69 -1.60 -2.32
N ILE A 63 -6.69 -1.90 -3.15
CA ILE A 63 -5.37 -1.29 -3.12
C ILE A 63 -5.07 -0.80 -4.54
N LYS A 64 -4.66 0.45 -4.67
CA LYS A 64 -4.20 1.06 -5.93
C LYS A 64 -2.82 1.67 -5.71
N VAL A 65 -2.10 1.89 -6.79
CA VAL A 65 -0.82 2.59 -6.77
C VAL A 65 -0.85 3.73 -7.78
N GLU A 66 -0.19 4.83 -7.45
CA GLU A 66 0.03 5.99 -8.31
C GLU A 66 1.51 6.38 -8.23
N ILE A 67 2.06 7.01 -9.28
CA ILE A 67 3.41 7.61 -9.28
C ILE A 67 3.30 9.13 -9.09
N MET A 68 4.16 9.66 -8.21
CA MET A 68 4.40 11.10 -8.01
C MET A 68 5.85 11.50 -8.26
#